data_AF-A0A6A0JVN9-F1
#
_entry.id   AF-A0A6A0JVN9-F1
#
_cell.length_a   1.000
_cell.length_b   1.000
_cell.length_c   1.000
_cell.angle_alpha   90.00
_cell.angle_beta   90.00
_cell.angle_gamma   90.00
#
_symmetry.space_group_name_H-M   'P 1'
#
loop_
_entity.id
_entity.type
_entity.pdbx_description
1 polymer ?
#
loop_
_entity_poly.entity_id
_entity_poly.type
_entity_poly.pdbx_seq_one_letter_code
_entity_poly.pdbx_strand_id
1 'polypeptide(L)'
;MSARALTGITLIVGPIMMIAFFLAGPMGVALSDPSDLQALSSSLGNNVLWSEISLSLAVLGLLLRTVGLNGIKNMMSGGAGYHLAELGFILILIGAAGELIEISLLIGIANNAASQGLVEALHAVSGAIGPTAVSCAFLGFAAIGLGILIQKNFHMLIALGAIVIGVIGTILPVANYESDLMIVPYIGLSLILVILGVLVLRAKD
;
A
#
# COMPACT_ATOMS: atom_id res chain seq x y z
N MET A 1 1.97 -2.86 -26.13
CA MET A 1 2.03 -3.54 -24.81
C MET A 1 0.64 -4.13 -24.52
N SER A 2 0.53 -5.38 -24.09
CA SER A 2 -0.76 -6.01 -23.79
C SER A 2 -1.27 -5.62 -22.40
N ALA A 3 -2.58 -5.75 -22.15
CA ALA A 3 -3.17 -5.51 -20.83
C ALA A 3 -2.58 -6.44 -19.75
N ARG A 4 -2.24 -7.69 -20.13
CA ARG A 4 -1.53 -8.64 -19.26
C ARG A 4 -0.13 -8.13 -18.91
N ALA A 5 0.63 -7.66 -19.90
CA ALA A 5 1.97 -7.13 -19.68
C ALA A 5 1.95 -5.90 -18.76
N LEU A 6 1.01 -4.98 -18.98
CA LEU A 6 0.82 -3.83 -18.10
C LEU A 6 0.53 -4.28 -16.66
N THR A 7 -0.43 -5.20 -16.49
CA THR A 7 -0.80 -5.75 -15.17
C THR A 7 0.39 -6.36 -14.45
N GLY A 8 1.16 -7.19 -15.15
CA GLY A 8 2.30 -7.87 -14.57
C GLY A 8 3.41 -6.91 -14.14
N ILE A 9 3.72 -5.90 -14.97
CA ILE A 9 4.73 -4.89 -14.67
C ILE A 9 4.31 -4.03 -13.47
N THR A 10 3.06 -3.56 -13.43
CA THR A 10 2.61 -2.66 -12.37
C THR A 10 2.47 -3.38 -11.02
N LEU A 11 2.15 -4.68 -11.02
CA LEU A 11 2.18 -5.53 -9.81
C LEU A 11 3.60 -5.76 -9.27
N ILE A 12 4.63 -5.65 -10.10
CA ILE A 12 6.03 -5.77 -9.68
C ILE A 12 6.57 -4.40 -9.26
N VAL A 13 6.52 -3.43 -10.17
CA VAL A 13 7.15 -2.12 -9.99
C VAL A 13 6.44 -1.31 -8.91
N GLY A 14 5.11 -1.34 -8.84
CA GLY A 14 4.33 -0.57 -7.88
C GLY A 14 4.72 -0.80 -6.41
N PRO A 15 4.57 -2.02 -5.87
CA PRO A 15 4.91 -2.28 -4.47
C PRO A 15 6.40 -2.11 -4.16
N ILE A 16 7.31 -2.46 -5.09
CA ILE A 16 8.75 -2.25 -4.89
C ILE A 16 9.07 -0.76 -4.79
N MET A 17 8.53 0.05 -5.72
CA MET A 17 8.72 1.50 -5.73
C MET A 17 8.19 2.11 -4.43
N MET A 18 6.99 1.71 -4.00
CA MET A 18 6.40 2.22 -2.76
C MET A 18 7.31 1.96 -1.55
N ILE A 19 7.73 0.71 -1.31
CA ILE A 19 8.60 0.37 -0.18
C ILE A 19 9.97 1.05 -0.32
N ALA A 20 10.58 0.98 -1.50
CA ALA A 20 11.92 1.50 -1.71
C ALA A 20 11.99 3.01 -1.40
N PHE A 21 11.01 3.80 -1.82
CA PHE A 21 11.03 5.23 -1.57
C PHE A 21 10.54 5.63 -0.17
N PHE A 22 9.73 4.80 0.50
CA PHE A 22 9.50 4.96 1.94
C PHE A 22 10.78 4.70 2.77
N LEU A 23 11.53 3.64 2.45
CA LEU A 23 12.73 3.25 3.19
C LEU A 23 13.97 4.09 2.85
N ALA A 24 14.15 4.45 1.58
CA ALA A 24 15.23 5.33 1.15
C ALA A 24 14.95 6.81 1.47
N GLY A 25 13.68 7.13 1.72
CA GLY A 25 13.23 8.45 2.17
C GLY A 25 13.54 8.70 3.64
N PRO A 26 13.35 9.94 4.12
CA PRO A 26 13.53 10.31 5.53
C PRO A 26 12.58 9.56 6.48
N MET A 27 11.51 8.97 5.96
CA MET A 27 10.66 8.04 6.70
C MET A 27 11.41 6.80 7.18
N GLY A 28 12.41 6.30 6.42
CA GLY A 28 13.21 5.13 6.84
C GLY A 28 13.93 5.32 8.17
N VAL A 29 14.36 6.55 8.47
CA VAL A 29 14.98 6.91 9.75
C VAL A 29 13.92 7.13 10.83
N ALA A 30 12.77 7.71 10.49
CA ALA A 30 11.66 7.92 11.43
C ALA A 30 10.97 6.61 11.87
N LEU A 31 11.10 5.53 11.09
CA LEU A 31 10.56 4.21 11.43
C LEU A 31 11.27 3.54 12.63
N SER A 32 12.37 4.10 13.16
CA SER A 32 13.01 3.54 14.36
C SER A 32 12.21 3.78 15.64
N ASP A 33 11.41 4.84 15.67
CA ASP A 33 10.39 5.10 16.71
C ASP A 33 9.26 5.90 16.06
N PRO A 34 8.25 5.22 15.49
CA PRO A 34 7.15 5.87 14.79
C PRO A 34 6.29 6.78 15.69
N SER A 35 6.40 6.63 17.02
CA SER A 35 5.65 7.41 18.02
C SER A 35 6.31 8.75 18.39
N ASP A 36 7.59 8.91 18.04
CA ASP A 36 8.33 10.16 18.28
C ASP A 36 8.05 11.17 17.17
N LEU A 37 7.03 11.99 17.37
CA LEU A 37 6.64 13.07 16.45
C LEU A 37 7.80 14.07 16.21
N GLN A 38 8.64 14.32 17.21
CA GLN A 38 9.76 15.24 17.06
C GLN A 38 10.83 14.62 16.15
N ALA A 39 11.14 13.33 16.32
CA ALA A 39 12.04 12.60 15.43
C ALA A 39 11.49 12.53 14.00
N LEU A 40 10.20 12.23 13.83
CA LEU A 40 9.51 12.23 12.54
C LEU A 40 9.64 13.58 11.83
N SER A 41 9.23 14.66 12.51
CA SER A 41 9.27 16.02 11.96
C SER A 41 10.70 16.45 11.63
N SER A 42 11.66 16.14 12.50
CA SER A 42 13.07 16.48 12.29
C SER A 42 13.64 15.73 11.08
N SER A 43 13.35 14.43 10.94
CA SER A 43 13.81 13.63 9.81
C SER A 43 13.26 14.15 8.48
N LEU A 44 11.94 14.39 8.43
CA LEU A 44 11.26 14.92 7.26
C LEU A 44 11.71 16.36 6.92
N GLY A 45 11.92 17.19 7.92
CA GLY A 45 12.32 18.59 7.76
C GLY A 45 13.80 18.80 7.40
N ASN A 46 14.68 17.86 7.75
CA ASN A 46 16.12 17.98 7.52
C ASN A 46 16.47 18.05 6.02
N ASN A 47 15.68 17.39 5.17
CA ASN A 47 15.79 17.51 3.72
C ASN A 47 14.39 17.50 3.07
N VAL A 48 13.71 18.65 3.15
CA VAL A 48 12.36 18.84 2.63
C VAL A 48 12.23 18.42 1.17
N LEU A 49 13.17 18.82 0.31
CA LEU A 49 13.13 18.48 -1.12
C LEU A 49 13.17 16.96 -1.33
N TRP A 50 14.02 16.25 -0.57
CA TRP A 50 14.07 14.79 -0.66
C TRP A 50 12.80 14.14 -0.12
N SER A 51 12.26 14.63 1.00
CA SER A 51 10.97 14.18 1.56
C SER A 51 9.86 14.25 0.52
N GLU A 52 9.72 15.39 -0.17
CA GLU A 52 8.73 15.59 -1.22
C GLU A 52 8.91 14.60 -2.37
N ILE A 53 10.14 14.45 -2.87
CA ILE A 53 10.43 13.54 -3.99
C ILE A 53 10.16 12.09 -3.58
N SER A 54 10.69 11.62 -2.45
CA SER A 54 10.56 10.22 -2.05
C SER A 54 9.10 9.86 -1.73
N LEU A 55 8.38 10.72 -1.02
CA LEU A 55 6.97 10.48 -0.70
C LEU A 55 6.08 10.52 -1.96
N SER A 56 6.35 11.43 -2.90
CA SER A 56 5.65 11.46 -4.18
C SER A 56 5.91 10.20 -5.02
N LEU A 57 7.15 9.72 -5.05
CA LEU A 57 7.48 8.46 -5.73
C LEU A 57 6.84 7.24 -5.04
N ALA A 58 6.70 7.27 -3.72
CA ALA A 58 5.94 6.26 -3.00
C ALA A 58 4.45 6.25 -3.38
N VAL A 59 3.84 7.44 -3.54
CA VAL A 59 2.47 7.57 -4.08
C VAL A 59 2.38 7.01 -5.50
N LEU A 60 3.36 7.25 -6.37
CA LEU A 60 3.37 6.62 -7.69
C LEU A 60 3.41 5.09 -7.59
N GLY A 61 4.21 4.53 -6.68
CA GLY A 61 4.20 3.10 -6.38
C GLY A 61 2.82 2.57 -5.94
N LEU A 62 2.14 3.30 -5.04
CA LEU A 62 0.77 3.04 -4.59
C LEU A 62 -0.25 3.04 -5.74
N LEU A 63 -0.15 4.01 -6.66
CA LEU A 63 -1.05 4.08 -7.81
C LEU A 63 -0.79 2.96 -8.80
N LEU A 64 0.49 2.65 -9.09
CA LEU A 64 0.87 1.54 -9.96
C LEU A 64 0.40 0.19 -9.39
N ARG A 65 0.59 -0.09 -8.09
CA ARG A 65 0.10 -1.34 -7.50
C ARG A 65 -1.43 -1.48 -7.65
N THR A 66 -2.16 -0.36 -7.52
CA THR A 66 -3.62 -0.31 -7.64
C THR A 66 -4.06 -0.63 -9.07
N VAL A 67 -3.36 -0.10 -10.08
CA VAL A 67 -3.58 -0.46 -11.49
C VAL A 67 -3.35 -1.96 -11.72
N GLY A 68 -2.29 -2.53 -11.13
CA GLY A 68 -2.01 -3.97 -11.21
C GLY A 68 -3.13 -4.82 -10.64
N LEU A 69 -3.66 -4.44 -9.48
CA LEU A 69 -4.79 -5.14 -8.83
C LEU A 69 -6.09 -5.05 -9.64
N ASN A 70 -6.34 -3.94 -10.33
CA ASN A 70 -7.44 -3.85 -11.30
C ASN A 70 -7.30 -4.90 -12.41
N GLY A 71 -6.08 -5.12 -12.88
CA GLY A 71 -5.77 -6.15 -13.88
C GLY A 71 -6.09 -7.57 -13.39
N ILE A 72 -5.73 -7.88 -12.12
CA ILE A 72 -6.07 -9.16 -11.48
C ILE A 72 -7.59 -9.36 -11.41
N LYS A 73 -8.33 -8.34 -10.98
CA LYS A 73 -9.80 -8.35 -11.01
C LYS A 73 -10.33 -8.64 -12.42
N ASN A 74 -9.83 -7.92 -13.44
CA ASN A 74 -10.31 -8.06 -14.82
C ASN A 74 -10.03 -9.45 -15.41
N MET A 75 -8.94 -10.11 -15.01
CA MET A 75 -8.66 -11.50 -15.39
C MET A 75 -9.68 -12.52 -14.84
N MET A 76 -10.55 -12.10 -13.91
CA MET A 76 -11.64 -12.92 -13.39
C MET A 76 -12.99 -12.58 -14.03
N SER A 77 -13.06 -11.61 -14.96
CA SER A 77 -14.32 -11.14 -15.55
C SER A 77 -15.15 -12.29 -16.15
N GLY A 78 -16.45 -12.30 -15.83
CA GLY A 78 -17.37 -13.37 -16.21
C GLY A 78 -17.25 -14.67 -15.38
N GLY A 79 -16.29 -14.74 -14.45
CA GLY A 79 -16.05 -15.88 -13.56
C GLY A 79 -16.61 -15.72 -12.16
N ALA A 80 -16.63 -16.82 -11.41
CA ALA A 80 -17.22 -16.90 -10.06
C ALA A 80 -16.50 -16.03 -9.01
N GLY A 81 -15.21 -15.73 -9.20
CA GLY A 81 -14.44 -14.87 -8.27
C GLY A 81 -14.55 -13.37 -8.55
N TYR A 82 -15.15 -12.97 -9.68
CA TYR A 82 -15.12 -11.58 -10.17
C TYR A 82 -15.68 -10.57 -9.17
N HIS A 83 -16.89 -10.79 -8.66
CA HIS A 83 -17.56 -9.80 -7.81
C HIS A 83 -16.87 -9.59 -6.46
N LEU A 84 -16.24 -10.63 -5.91
CA LEU A 84 -15.41 -10.48 -4.71
C LEU A 84 -14.12 -9.72 -4.99
N ALA A 85 -13.48 -9.98 -6.13
CA ALA A 85 -12.32 -9.20 -6.56
C ALA A 85 -12.69 -7.74 -6.89
N GLU A 86 -13.89 -7.50 -7.39
CA GLU A 86 -14.41 -6.17 -7.68
C GLU A 86 -14.70 -5.37 -6.41
N LEU A 87 -15.37 -5.99 -5.43
CA LEU A 87 -15.52 -5.42 -4.10
C LEU A 87 -14.14 -5.11 -3.50
N GLY A 88 -13.21 -6.06 -3.57
CA GLY A 88 -11.87 -5.89 -3.05
C GLY A 88 -11.13 -4.72 -3.70
N PHE A 89 -11.24 -4.59 -5.02
CA PHE A 89 -10.66 -3.47 -5.76
C PHE A 89 -11.27 -2.12 -5.37
N ILE A 90 -12.58 -2.03 -5.15
CA ILE A 90 -13.24 -0.79 -4.68
C ILE A 90 -12.68 -0.37 -3.32
N LEU A 91 -12.54 -1.32 -2.38
CA LEU A 91 -11.96 -1.06 -1.06
C LEU A 91 -10.49 -0.59 -1.16
N ILE A 92 -9.70 -1.21 -2.06
CA ILE A 92 -8.34 -0.76 -2.36
C ILE A 92 -8.30 0.65 -2.93
N LEU A 93 -9.23 1.02 -3.81
CA LEU A 93 -9.30 2.40 -4.33
C LEU A 93 -9.61 3.42 -3.23
N ILE A 94 -10.54 3.10 -2.33
CA ILE A 94 -10.89 3.96 -1.19
C ILE A 94 -9.68 4.09 -0.26
N GLY A 95 -9.05 2.97 0.09
CA GLY A 95 -7.84 2.97 0.94
C GLY A 95 -6.68 3.73 0.29
N ALA A 96 -6.43 3.52 -1.01
CA ALA A 96 -5.39 4.24 -1.74
C ALA A 96 -5.62 5.76 -1.78
N ALA A 97 -6.89 6.21 -1.87
CA ALA A 97 -7.21 7.62 -1.77
C ALA A 97 -6.89 8.18 -0.37
N GLY A 98 -7.18 7.43 0.69
CA GLY A 98 -6.80 7.81 2.06
C GLY A 98 -5.29 7.81 2.30
N GLU A 99 -4.56 6.80 1.81
CA GLU A 99 -3.09 6.73 1.87
C GLU A 99 -2.46 7.92 1.11
N LEU A 100 -3.03 8.33 -0.03
CA LEU A 100 -2.57 9.52 -0.76
C LEU A 100 -2.72 10.81 0.06
N ILE A 101 -3.83 10.95 0.78
CA ILE A 101 -4.05 12.09 1.68
C ILE A 101 -3.02 12.07 2.81
N GLU A 102 -2.84 10.92 3.46
CA GLU A 102 -1.85 10.74 4.54
C GLU A 102 -0.44 11.13 4.08
N ILE A 103 0.01 10.61 2.94
CA ILE A 103 1.34 10.93 2.41
C ILE A 103 1.47 12.43 2.09
N SER A 104 0.39 13.07 1.64
CA SER A 104 0.37 14.52 1.39
C SER A 104 0.49 15.33 2.71
N LEU A 105 -0.09 14.83 3.81
CA LEU A 105 0.07 15.43 5.14
C LEU A 105 1.51 15.27 5.65
N LEU A 106 2.15 14.13 5.40
CA LEU A 106 3.58 13.93 5.73
C LEU A 106 4.48 14.92 4.96
N ILE A 107 4.18 15.18 3.68
CA ILE A 107 4.85 16.25 2.92
C ILE A 107 4.59 17.63 3.56
N GLY A 108 3.38 17.88 4.04
CA GLY A 108 3.03 19.07 4.81
C GLY A 108 3.87 19.21 6.08
N ILE A 109 4.08 18.12 6.82
CA ILE A 109 4.94 18.09 8.02
C ILE A 109 6.38 18.44 7.66
N ALA A 110 6.91 17.86 6.57
CA ALA A 110 8.27 18.17 6.10
C ALA A 110 8.45 19.68 5.85
N ASN A 111 7.50 20.29 5.13
CA ASN A 111 7.53 21.72 4.79
C ASN A 111 7.37 22.65 6.00
N ASN A 112 6.83 22.16 7.12
CA ASN A 112 6.48 22.96 8.28
C ASN A 112 7.20 22.52 9.57
N ALA A 113 8.32 21.80 9.46
CA ALA A 113 9.03 21.22 10.60
C ALA A 113 9.45 22.23 11.68
N ALA A 114 9.59 23.52 11.35
CA ALA A 114 9.89 24.58 12.31
C ALA A 114 8.66 25.08 13.11
N SER A 115 7.44 24.70 12.72
CA SER A 115 6.18 25.16 13.31
C SER A 115 5.49 24.01 14.06
N GLN A 116 5.87 23.82 15.32
CA GLN A 116 5.44 22.68 16.13
C GLN A 116 3.90 22.51 16.16
N GLY A 117 3.15 23.60 16.37
CA GLY A 117 1.68 23.52 16.42
C GLY A 117 1.04 23.08 15.09
N LEU A 118 1.65 23.42 13.94
CA LEU A 118 1.16 22.96 12.64
C LEU A 118 1.54 21.49 12.38
N VAL A 119 2.74 21.09 12.79
CA VAL A 119 3.19 19.68 12.72
C VAL A 119 2.27 18.78 13.53
N GLU A 120 1.95 19.15 14.77
CA GLU A 120 1.03 18.41 15.64
C GLU A 120 -0.37 18.28 15.02
N ALA A 121 -0.90 19.37 14.46
CA ALA A 121 -2.20 19.36 13.81
C ALA A 121 -2.22 18.46 12.56
N LEU A 122 -1.22 18.55 11.69
CA LEU A 122 -1.11 17.71 10.50
C LEU A 122 -0.93 16.24 10.85
N HIS A 123 -0.11 15.94 11.85
CA HIS A 123 0.10 14.58 12.32
C HIS A 123 -1.15 13.97 12.95
N ALA A 124 -1.92 14.73 13.74
CA ALA A 124 -3.19 14.26 14.29
C ALA A 124 -4.21 13.89 13.19
N VAL A 125 -4.28 14.69 12.12
CA VAL A 125 -5.13 14.37 10.96
C VAL A 125 -4.59 13.12 10.22
N SER A 126 -3.27 13.03 10.05
CA SER A 126 -2.60 11.88 9.44
C SER A 126 -2.93 10.59 10.21
N GLY A 127 -2.81 10.60 11.54
CA GLY A 127 -3.10 9.47 12.42
C GLY A 127 -4.57 9.08 12.48
N ALA A 128 -5.51 9.96 12.10
CA ALA A 128 -6.92 9.59 11.98
C ALA A 128 -7.24 8.91 10.63
N ILE A 129 -6.56 9.33 9.56
CA ILE A 129 -6.81 8.87 8.20
C ILE A 129 -6.03 7.59 7.89
N GLY A 130 -4.72 7.59 8.16
CA GLY A 130 -3.79 6.51 7.79
C GLY A 130 -4.24 5.12 8.22
N PRO A 131 -4.50 4.87 9.52
CA PRO A 131 -4.91 3.56 10.00
C PRO A 131 -6.17 3.02 9.30
N THR A 132 -7.17 3.89 9.09
CA THR A 132 -8.44 3.48 8.48
C THR A 132 -8.30 3.25 6.97
N ALA A 133 -7.51 4.07 6.29
CA ALA A 133 -7.18 3.95 4.87
C ALA A 133 -6.43 2.65 4.57
N VAL A 134 -5.34 2.40 5.31
CA VAL A 134 -4.52 1.18 5.19
C VAL A 134 -5.38 -0.05 5.48
N SER A 135 -6.17 -0.03 6.55
CA SER A 135 -7.02 -1.17 6.92
C SER A 135 -8.07 -1.49 5.86
N CYS A 136 -8.66 -0.45 5.25
CA CYS A 136 -9.59 -0.58 4.13
C CYS A 136 -8.93 -1.21 2.90
N ALA A 137 -7.72 -0.75 2.54
CA ALA A 137 -6.97 -1.32 1.42
C ALA A 137 -6.62 -2.80 1.64
N PHE A 138 -6.18 -3.17 2.84
CA PHE A 138 -5.85 -4.56 3.17
C PHE A 138 -7.09 -5.46 3.26
N LEU A 139 -8.25 -4.92 3.67
CA LEU A 139 -9.51 -5.66 3.60
C LEU A 139 -9.87 -5.95 2.14
N GLY A 140 -9.67 -4.96 1.27
CA GLY A 140 -9.80 -5.14 -0.17
C GLY A 140 -8.84 -6.19 -0.73
N PHE A 141 -7.60 -6.22 -0.25
CA PHE A 141 -6.63 -7.23 -0.63
C PHE A 141 -7.03 -8.65 -0.19
N ALA A 142 -7.56 -8.81 1.04
CA ALA A 142 -8.13 -10.09 1.49
C ALA A 142 -9.29 -10.55 0.59
N ALA A 143 -10.18 -9.62 0.21
CA ALA A 143 -11.30 -9.91 -0.69
C ALA A 143 -10.83 -10.32 -2.10
N ILE A 144 -9.78 -9.71 -2.64
CA ILE A 144 -9.13 -10.18 -3.88
C ILE A 144 -8.57 -11.59 -3.70
N GLY A 145 -7.93 -11.88 -2.56
CA GLY A 145 -7.45 -13.23 -2.22
C GLY A 145 -8.58 -14.27 -2.22
N LEU A 146 -9.75 -13.94 -1.65
CA LEU A 146 -10.94 -14.78 -1.72
C LEU A 146 -11.45 -14.96 -3.16
N GLY A 147 -11.46 -13.88 -3.95
CA GLY A 147 -11.79 -13.93 -5.37
C GLY A 147 -10.89 -14.91 -6.13
N ILE A 148 -9.58 -14.85 -5.91
CA ILE A 148 -8.61 -15.79 -6.50
C ILE A 148 -8.89 -17.22 -6.04
N LEU A 149 -9.18 -17.45 -4.76
CA LEU A 149 -9.46 -18.78 -4.21
C LEU A 149 -10.67 -19.44 -4.87
N ILE A 150 -11.72 -18.65 -5.12
CA ILE A 150 -12.96 -19.11 -5.76
C ILE A 150 -12.77 -19.29 -7.26
N GLN A 151 -12.09 -18.35 -7.92
CA GLN A 151 -11.83 -18.40 -9.35
C GLN A 151 -10.90 -19.55 -9.73
N LYS A 152 -9.94 -19.89 -8.86
CA LYS A 152 -8.89 -20.90 -9.08
C LYS A 152 -8.01 -20.62 -10.30
N ASN A 153 -7.86 -19.35 -10.66
CA ASN A 153 -6.98 -18.90 -11.75
C ASN A 153 -5.50 -18.76 -11.34
N PHE A 154 -5.21 -18.73 -10.04
CA PHE A 154 -3.85 -18.80 -9.49
C PHE A 154 -3.73 -19.91 -8.45
N HIS A 155 -2.50 -20.20 -8.05
CA HIS A 155 -2.21 -21.23 -7.05
C HIS A 155 -2.83 -20.89 -5.70
N MET A 156 -3.40 -21.89 -5.02
CA MET A 156 -4.12 -21.73 -3.76
C MET A 156 -3.30 -21.03 -2.66
N LEU A 157 -1.99 -21.30 -2.59
CA LEU A 157 -1.12 -20.64 -1.61
C LEU A 157 -1.04 -19.12 -1.78
N ILE A 158 -1.17 -18.62 -3.01
CA ILE A 158 -1.18 -17.17 -3.28
C ILE A 158 -2.48 -16.57 -2.75
N ALA A 159 -3.59 -17.26 -3.00
CA ALA A 159 -4.91 -16.85 -2.52
C ALA A 159 -4.95 -16.81 -0.98
N LEU A 160 -4.52 -17.89 -0.33
CA LEU A 160 -4.44 -17.99 1.13
C LEU A 160 -3.46 -16.95 1.73
N GLY A 161 -2.31 -16.75 1.08
CA GLY A 161 -1.36 -15.71 1.48
C GLY A 161 -2.00 -14.32 1.43
N ALA A 162 -2.70 -13.98 0.35
CA ALA A 162 -3.38 -12.69 0.22
C ALA A 162 -4.46 -12.49 1.29
N ILE A 163 -5.21 -13.55 1.63
CA ILE A 163 -6.21 -13.52 2.70
C ILE A 163 -5.55 -13.26 4.06
N VAL A 164 -4.53 -14.04 4.41
CA VAL A 164 -3.87 -13.92 5.73
C VAL A 164 -3.21 -12.54 5.88
N ILE A 165 -2.45 -12.11 4.89
CA ILE A 165 -1.81 -10.79 4.89
C ILE A 165 -2.86 -9.67 4.90
N GLY A 166 -3.92 -9.81 4.12
CA GLY A 166 -5.05 -8.88 4.13
C GLY A 166 -5.69 -8.75 5.51
N VAL A 167 -5.99 -9.85 6.17
CA VAL A 167 -6.59 -9.83 7.53
C VAL A 167 -5.65 -9.19 8.55
N ILE A 168 -4.36 -9.54 8.54
CA ILE A 168 -3.37 -8.93 9.43
C ILE A 168 -3.30 -7.41 9.17
N GLY A 169 -3.22 -7.00 7.90
CA GLY A 169 -3.14 -5.60 7.50
C GLY A 169 -4.46 -4.82 7.67
N THR A 170 -5.58 -5.48 7.92
CA THR A 170 -6.84 -4.81 8.29
C THR A 170 -6.92 -4.56 9.80
N ILE A 171 -6.44 -5.48 10.62
CA ILE A 171 -6.60 -5.40 12.07
C ILE A 171 -5.50 -4.54 12.68
N LEU A 172 -4.26 -4.76 12.25
CA LEU A 172 -3.09 -4.17 12.88
C LEU A 172 -3.05 -2.64 12.81
N PRO A 173 -3.37 -1.96 11.69
CA PRO A 173 -3.31 -0.51 11.64
C PRO A 173 -4.29 0.14 12.62
N VAL A 174 -5.53 -0.39 12.72
CA VAL A 174 -6.52 0.13 13.68
C VAL A 174 -6.12 -0.15 15.12
N ALA A 175 -5.49 -1.30 15.38
CA ALA A 175 -5.10 -1.69 16.74
C ALA A 175 -3.87 -0.94 17.24
N ASN A 176 -2.84 -0.80 16.41
CA ASN A 176 -1.59 -0.14 16.73
C ASN A 176 -0.82 0.21 15.44
N TYR A 177 -1.14 1.38 14.86
CA TYR A 177 -0.54 1.83 13.60
C TYR A 177 0.95 2.14 13.68
N GLU A 178 1.43 2.47 14.87
CA GLU A 178 2.84 2.79 15.13
C GLU A 178 3.65 1.55 15.50
N SER A 179 3.05 0.35 15.46
CA SER A 179 3.74 -0.89 15.75
C SER A 179 4.77 -1.24 14.68
N ASP A 180 5.97 -1.65 15.09
CA ASP A 180 6.97 -2.28 14.22
C ASP A 180 6.42 -3.47 13.41
N LEU A 181 5.38 -4.14 13.94
CA LEU A 181 4.72 -5.25 13.25
C LEU A 181 4.04 -4.82 11.94
N MET A 182 3.80 -3.52 11.73
CA MET A 182 3.22 -2.99 10.48
C MET A 182 4.06 -3.33 9.26
N ILE A 183 5.36 -3.59 9.42
CA ILE A 183 6.21 -4.04 8.31
C ILE A 183 5.75 -5.39 7.73
N VAL A 184 5.13 -6.26 8.54
CA VAL A 184 4.66 -7.59 8.14
C VAL A 184 3.62 -7.52 7.02
N PRO A 185 2.48 -6.82 7.17
CA PRO A 185 1.49 -6.72 6.10
C PRO A 185 2.03 -6.00 4.86
N TYR A 186 2.87 -4.96 4.99
CA TYR A 186 3.44 -4.25 3.83
C TYR A 186 4.38 -5.14 2.99
N ILE A 187 5.30 -5.85 3.64
CA ILE A 187 6.23 -6.75 2.96
C ILE A 187 5.46 -7.96 2.40
N GLY A 188 4.53 -8.52 3.18
CA GLY A 188 3.69 -9.63 2.74
C GLY A 188 2.88 -9.30 1.48
N LEU A 189 2.23 -8.13 1.45
CA LEU A 189 1.49 -7.66 0.28
C LEU A 189 2.43 -7.52 -0.92
N SER A 190 3.57 -6.88 -0.72
CA SER A 190 4.53 -6.61 -1.79
C SER A 190 5.08 -7.89 -2.41
N LEU A 191 5.43 -8.88 -1.58
CA LEU A 191 5.87 -10.19 -2.04
C LEU A 191 4.79 -10.90 -2.86
N ILE A 192 3.54 -10.92 -2.38
CA ILE A 192 2.44 -11.57 -3.10
C ILE A 192 2.16 -10.88 -4.43
N LEU A 193 2.15 -9.54 -4.47
CA LEU A 193 1.94 -8.78 -5.69
C LEU A 193 3.07 -9.02 -6.71
N VAL A 194 4.34 -9.02 -6.26
CA VAL A 194 5.48 -9.34 -7.13
C VAL A 194 5.36 -10.75 -7.70
N ILE A 195 5.02 -11.74 -6.87
CA ILE A 195 4.81 -13.13 -7.31
C ILE A 195 3.68 -13.19 -8.35
N LEU A 196 2.54 -12.55 -8.08
CA LEU A 196 1.43 -12.46 -9.02
C LEU A 196 1.86 -11.81 -10.34
N GLY A 197 2.60 -10.70 -10.28
CA GLY A 197 3.08 -10.01 -11.46
C GLY A 197 3.99 -10.89 -12.33
N VAL A 198 4.92 -11.62 -11.71
CA VAL A 198 5.79 -12.58 -12.41
C VAL A 198 4.97 -13.69 -13.08
N LEU A 199 3.97 -14.25 -12.38
CA LEU A 199 3.10 -15.28 -12.94
C LEU A 199 2.25 -14.78 -14.11
N VAL A 200 1.73 -13.55 -14.01
CA VAL A 200 0.96 -12.91 -15.07
C VAL A 200 1.79 -12.73 -16.34
N LEU A 201 3.06 -12.31 -16.19
CA LEU A 201 4.00 -12.14 -17.30
C LEU A 201 4.47 -13.46 -17.93
N ARG A 202 4.55 -14.54 -17.15
CA ARG A 202 5.04 -15.85 -17.60
C ARG A 202 3.97 -16.75 -18.20
N ALA A 203 2.70 -16.48 -17.95
CA ALA A 203 1.62 -17.26 -18.53
C ALA A 203 1.66 -17.15 -20.06
N LYS A 204 1.61 -18.30 -20.73
CA LYS A 204 1.45 -18.38 -22.18
C LYS A 204 -0.02 -18.10 -22.53
N ASP A 205 -0.24 -17.44 -23.65
CA ASP A 205 -1.58 -17.28 -24.23
C ASP A 205 -2.22 -18.65 -24.54
#